data_AF-A0A813UJZ0-F1
#
_entry.id   AF-A0A813UJZ0-F1
#
_cell.length_a   1.000
_cell.length_b   1.000
_cell.length_c   1.000
_cell.angle_alpha   90.00
_cell.angle_beta   90.00
_cell.angle_gamma   90.00
#
_symmetry.space_group_name_H-M   'P 1'
#
loop_
_entity.id
_entity.type
_entity.pdbx_description
1 polymer ?
#
loop_
_entity_poly.entity_id
_entity_poly.type
_entity_poly.pdbx_seq_one_letter_code
_entity_poly.pdbx_strand_id
1 'polypeptide(L)'
;MEGSGEWNESLFGCFDNCGICLCGWCCTPCLFGRNAEKIDDSNCCLWCCIYMCLTDCAICWYPHYIKRKLLRQKYNLREDPHCSDLLATICCGPCALCQEARFLKRQDEQPNDSMHLVPKTRQPGKNY
;
A
#
# COMPACT_ATOMS: atom_id res chain seq x y z
N MET A 1 -11.25 -18.36 10.83
CA MET A 1 -11.06 -17.50 9.65
C MET A 1 -9.56 -17.39 9.46
N GLU A 2 -9.01 -18.20 8.56
CA GLU A 2 -7.56 -18.32 8.37
C GLU A 2 -7.12 -17.19 7.42
N GLY A 3 -6.47 -16.15 7.96
CA GLY A 3 -5.80 -15.14 7.14
C GLY A 3 -4.48 -15.74 6.64
N SER A 4 -4.45 -16.21 5.39
CA SER A 4 -3.31 -16.90 4.79
C SER A 4 -2.24 -15.96 4.22
N GLY A 5 -2.40 -14.63 4.34
CA GLY A 5 -1.44 -13.64 3.85
C GLY A 5 -0.63 -13.00 4.97
N GLU A 6 0.63 -13.38 5.12
CA GLU A 6 1.60 -12.61 5.91
C GLU A 6 2.36 -11.65 4.99
N TRP A 7 2.84 -10.54 5.57
CA TRP A 7 3.81 -9.71 4.87
C TRP A 7 5.09 -10.53 4.66
N ASN A 8 5.31 -11.02 3.44
CA ASN A 8 6.59 -11.61 3.05
C ASN A 8 7.73 -10.55 2.95
N GLU A 9 7.45 -9.28 3.27
CA GLU A 9 8.42 -8.19 3.26
C GLU A 9 8.61 -7.61 4.63
N SER A 10 9.86 -7.50 5.05
CA SER A 10 10.20 -6.73 6.23
C SER A 10 9.90 -5.24 6.00
N LEU A 11 9.25 -4.62 6.99
CA LEU A 11 8.99 -3.18 7.03
C LEU A 11 10.28 -2.39 6.85
N PHE A 12 11.35 -2.85 7.49
CA PHE A 12 12.69 -2.26 7.42
C PHE A 12 13.59 -2.83 6.33
N GLY A 13 13.09 -3.63 5.37
CA GLY A 13 13.91 -4.08 4.22
C GLY A 13 14.42 -2.92 3.34
N CYS A 14 13.89 -1.70 3.56
CA CYS A 14 14.43 -0.43 3.05
C CYS A 14 15.83 -0.07 3.63
N PHE A 15 16.22 -0.61 4.79
CA PHE A 15 17.49 -0.33 5.46
C PHE A 15 18.62 -1.30 5.10
N ASP A 16 18.30 -2.49 4.57
CA ASP A 16 19.31 -3.43 4.02
C ASP A 16 20.03 -2.86 2.79
N ASN A 17 19.50 -1.79 2.20
CA ASN A 17 20.14 -1.01 1.17
C ASN A 17 20.03 0.48 1.54
N CYS A 18 21.08 1.10 2.08
CA CYS A 18 21.07 2.54 2.43
C CYS A 18 20.62 3.46 1.26
N GLY A 19 20.73 2.99 0.01
CA GLY A 19 20.18 3.67 -1.16
C GLY A 19 18.65 3.78 -1.18
N ILE A 20 17.90 2.87 -0.54
CA ILE A 20 16.43 2.90 -0.49
C ILE A 20 15.91 3.91 0.54
N CYS A 21 16.67 4.22 1.59
CA CYS A 21 16.36 5.36 2.46
C CYS A 21 16.38 6.69 1.67
N LEU A 22 17.23 6.78 0.64
CA LEU A 22 17.26 7.88 -0.34
C LEU A 22 16.23 7.72 -1.47
N CYS A 23 15.95 6.50 -1.95
CA CYS A 23 14.94 6.27 -3.01
C CYS A 23 13.49 6.44 -2.52
N GLY A 24 13.19 6.09 -1.27
CA GLY A 24 11.91 6.40 -0.63
C GLY A 24 11.70 7.90 -0.51
N TRP A 25 12.78 8.67 -0.33
CA TRP A 25 12.78 10.14 -0.33
C TRP A 25 12.67 10.76 -1.73
N CYS A 26 13.13 10.06 -2.78
CA CYS A 26 13.25 10.62 -4.14
C CYS A 26 11.90 10.96 -4.81
N CYS A 27 10.81 10.26 -4.48
CA CYS A 27 9.43 10.74 -4.70
C CYS A 27 8.40 9.89 -3.91
N THR A 28 8.36 10.04 -2.57
CA THR A 28 7.33 9.43 -1.71
C THR A 28 5.89 9.63 -2.24
N PRO A 29 5.51 10.83 -2.72
CA PRO A 29 4.14 11.07 -3.21
C PRO A 29 3.81 10.27 -4.48
N CYS A 30 4.77 10.15 -5.40
CA CYS A 30 4.61 9.34 -6.61
C CYS A 30 4.42 7.87 -6.25
N LEU A 31 5.21 7.36 -5.29
CA LEU A 31 5.13 5.98 -4.83
C LEU A 31 3.77 5.70 -4.17
N PHE A 32 3.30 6.60 -3.32
CA PHE A 32 1.97 6.51 -2.73
C PHE A 32 0.87 6.52 -3.81
N GLY A 33 0.94 7.43 -4.78
CA GLY A 33 -0.03 7.50 -5.87
C GLY A 33 -0.10 6.21 -6.69
N ARG A 34 1.05 5.62 -7.03
CA ARG A 34 1.13 4.34 -7.75
C ARG A 34 0.63 3.17 -6.91
N ASN A 35 0.92 3.14 -5.62
CA ASN A 35 0.37 2.12 -4.72
C ASN A 35 -1.15 2.25 -4.64
N ALA A 36 -1.67 3.47 -4.47
CA ALA A 36 -3.10 3.75 -4.42
C ALA A 36 -3.81 3.27 -5.69
N GLU A 37 -3.27 3.58 -6.86
CA GLU A 37 -3.80 3.12 -8.15
C GLU A 37 -3.92 1.60 -8.22
N LYS A 38 -2.91 0.84 -7.76
CA LYS A 38 -2.99 -0.63 -7.72
C LYS A 38 -3.94 -1.18 -6.65
N ILE A 39 -4.12 -0.44 -5.55
CA ILE A 39 -4.98 -0.87 -4.44
C ILE A 39 -6.46 -0.74 -4.84
N ASP A 40 -6.88 0.40 -5.40
CA ASP A 40 -8.29 0.69 -5.63
C ASP A 40 -8.63 1.29 -7.00
N ASP A 41 -7.79 1.02 -8.01
CA ASP A 41 -7.98 1.44 -9.42
C ASP A 41 -8.17 2.96 -9.58
N SER A 42 -7.58 3.73 -8.67
CA SER A 42 -7.67 5.18 -8.62
C SER A 42 -6.57 5.87 -9.43
N ASN A 43 -6.73 7.17 -9.69
CA ASN A 43 -5.75 7.91 -10.48
C ASN A 43 -4.47 8.19 -9.67
N CYS A 44 -3.33 7.69 -10.15
CA CYS A 44 -2.04 7.86 -9.46
C CYS A 44 -1.62 9.33 -9.30
N CYS A 45 -1.84 10.18 -10.31
CA CYS A 45 -1.52 11.61 -10.25
C CYS A 45 -2.38 12.34 -9.21
N LEU A 46 -3.67 12.00 -9.11
CA LEU A 46 -4.57 12.59 -8.12
C LEU A 46 -4.09 12.28 -6.69
N TRP A 47 -3.82 11.01 -6.39
CA TRP A 47 -3.35 10.61 -5.05
C TRP A 47 -1.94 11.10 -4.74
N CYS A 48 -1.08 11.23 -5.75
CA CYS A 48 0.22 11.89 -5.63
C CYS A 48 0.04 13.36 -5.19
N CYS A 49 -0.79 14.13 -5.90
CA CYS A 49 -1.07 15.53 -5.56
C CYS A 49 -1.70 15.67 -4.17
N ILE A 50 -2.70 14.83 -3.84
CA ILE A 50 -3.32 14.81 -2.51
C ILE A 50 -2.27 14.55 -1.43
N TYR A 51 -1.40 13.56 -1.63
CA TYR A 51 -0.37 13.23 -0.66
C TYR A 51 0.65 14.37 -0.48
N MET A 52 1.07 15.03 -1.57
CA MET A 52 1.92 16.23 -1.51
C MET A 52 1.27 17.33 -0.67
N CYS A 53 0.04 17.73 -1.02
CA CYS A 53 -0.68 18.79 -0.28
C CYS A 53 -0.84 18.47 1.21
N LEU A 54 -1.08 17.19 1.55
CA LEU A 54 -1.25 16.76 2.94
C LEU A 54 0.08 16.58 3.69
N THR A 55 1.20 16.48 2.98
CA THR A 55 2.54 16.42 3.57
C THR A 55 2.93 17.76 4.17
N ASP A 56 2.63 18.87 3.48
CA ASP A 56 2.86 20.24 3.99
C ASP A 56 2.09 20.52 5.29
N CYS A 57 0.95 19.85 5.47
CA CYS A 57 0.11 19.94 6.66
C CYS A 57 0.43 18.87 7.73
N ALA A 58 1.47 18.05 7.55
CA ALA A 58 1.84 16.93 8.43
C ALA A 58 0.73 15.90 8.71
N ILE A 59 -0.23 15.76 7.78
CA ILE A 59 -1.38 14.85 7.89
C ILE A 59 -1.39 13.75 6.81
N CYS A 60 -0.31 13.61 6.04
CA CYS A 60 -0.15 12.58 5.01
C CYS A 60 -0.19 11.14 5.56
N TRP A 61 0.01 10.94 6.86
CA TRP A 61 -0.14 9.64 7.52
C TRP A 61 -1.58 9.11 7.47
N TYR A 62 -2.59 9.99 7.41
CA TYR A 62 -4.00 9.61 7.38
C TYR A 62 -4.40 8.90 6.08
N PRO A 63 -4.22 9.49 4.88
CA PRO A 63 -4.53 8.80 3.63
C PRO A 63 -3.63 7.55 3.44
N HIS A 64 -2.38 7.59 3.93
CA HIS A 64 -1.51 6.42 3.90
C HIS A 64 -2.09 5.27 4.71
N TYR A 65 -2.49 5.53 5.96
CA TYR A 65 -3.10 4.55 6.84
C TYR A 65 -4.36 3.92 6.23
N ILE A 66 -5.24 4.75 5.63
CA ILE A 66 -6.45 4.25 4.97
C ILE A 66 -6.11 3.33 3.80
N LYS A 67 -5.17 3.71 2.93
CA LYS A 67 -4.76 2.86 1.79
C LYS A 67 -4.10 1.56 2.25
N ARG A 68 -3.28 1.61 3.30
CA ARG A 68 -2.66 0.42 3.89
C ARG A 68 -3.71 -0.56 4.43
N LYS A 69 -4.74 -0.05 5.11
CA LYS A 69 -5.88 -0.88 5.56
C LYS A 69 -6.63 -1.50 4.38
N LEU A 70 -6.89 -0.72 3.34
CA LEU A 70 -7.58 -1.21 2.15
C LEU A 70 -6.76 -2.30 1.43
N LEU A 71 -5.44 -2.14 1.34
CA LEU A 71 -4.53 -3.17 0.83
C LEU A 71 -4.63 -4.46 1.65
N ARG A 72 -4.59 -4.36 2.99
CA ARG A 72 -4.74 -5.53 3.86
C ARG A 72 -6.08 -6.23 3.68
N GLN A 73 -7.17 -5.47 3.53
CA GLN A 73 -8.49 -6.04 3.25
C GLN A 73 -8.54 -6.73 1.88
N LYS A 74 -7.98 -6.09 0.84
CA LYS A 74 -7.97 -6.63 -0.54
C LYS A 74 -7.23 -7.96 -0.63
N TYR A 75 -6.15 -8.13 0.13
CA TYR A 75 -5.29 -9.32 0.09
C TYR A 75 -5.40 -10.21 1.33
N ASN A 76 -6.41 -9.99 2.19
CA ASN A 76 -6.61 -10.72 3.46
C ASN A 76 -5.33 -10.84 4.32
N LEU A 77 -4.57 -9.75 4.42
CA LEU A 77 -3.32 -9.71 5.18
C LEU A 77 -3.58 -9.58 6.68
N ARG A 78 -2.93 -10.42 7.47
CA ARG A 78 -3.03 -10.40 8.94
C ARG A 78 -2.38 -9.16 9.53
N GLU A 79 -3.03 -8.55 10.52
CA GLU A 79 -2.44 -7.42 11.27
C GLU A 79 -1.12 -7.83 11.92
N ASP A 80 -0.14 -6.93 11.84
CA ASP A 80 1.17 -7.17 12.43
C ASP A 80 1.08 -6.98 13.95
N PRO A 81 1.40 -8.00 14.76
CA PRO A 81 1.30 -7.91 16.22
C PRO A 81 2.39 -7.02 16.85
N HIS A 82 3.44 -6.66 16.11
CA HIS A 82 4.59 -5.91 16.61
C HIS A 82 4.62 -4.46 16.14
N CYS A 83 4.06 -4.15 14.97
CA CYS A 83 3.98 -2.79 14.45
C CYS A 83 2.57 -2.47 13.94
N SER A 84 1.85 -1.64 14.69
CA SER A 84 0.52 -1.21 14.24
C SER A 84 0.62 -0.39 12.96
N ASP A 85 -0.38 -0.51 12.08
CA ASP A 85 -0.40 0.25 10.82
C ASP A 85 -0.28 1.76 11.03
N LEU A 86 -0.80 2.27 12.16
CA LEU A 86 -0.66 3.66 12.55
C LEU A 86 0.79 4.05 12.85
N LEU A 87 1.51 3.21 13.60
CA LEU A 87 2.91 3.45 13.92
C LEU A 87 3.78 3.35 12.65
N ALA A 88 3.46 2.40 11.78
CA ALA A 88 4.15 2.23 10.50
C ALA A 88 3.99 3.45 9.59
N THR A 89 2.80 4.06 9.52
CA THR A 89 2.57 5.24 8.65
C THR A 89 3.11 6.55 9.26
N ILE A 90 3.09 6.70 10.59
CA ILE A 90 3.59 7.90 11.27
C ILE A 90 5.12 7.91 11.40
N CYS A 91 5.71 6.83 11.93
CA CYS A 91 7.14 6.80 12.24
C CYS A 91 8.00 6.29 11.08
N CYS A 92 7.42 5.54 10.15
CA CYS A 92 8.15 4.83 9.09
C CYS A 92 7.43 4.89 7.74
N GLY A 93 6.69 5.98 7.46
CA GLY A 93 5.85 6.13 6.26
C GLY A 93 6.53 5.72 4.94
N PRO A 94 7.74 6.22 4.62
CA PRO A 94 8.44 5.83 3.39
C PRO A 94 8.75 4.34 3.31
N CYS A 95 9.14 3.71 4.43
CA CYS A 95 9.43 2.29 4.49
C CYS A 95 8.17 1.43 4.38
N ALA A 96 7.07 1.86 5.00
CA ALA A 96 5.76 1.24 4.81
C ALA A 96 5.30 1.32 3.35
N LEU A 97 5.47 2.46 2.66
CA LEU A 97 5.18 2.58 1.22
C LEU A 97 6.07 1.66 0.36
N CYS A 98 7.35 1.53 0.72
CA CYS A 98 8.26 0.60 0.04
C CYS A 98 7.85 -0.86 0.25
N GLN A 99 7.41 -1.22 1.46
CA GLN A 99 6.90 -2.56 1.77
C GLN A 99 5.66 -2.88 0.91
N GLU A 100 4.72 -1.94 0.84
CA GLU A 100 3.49 -2.03 0.03
C GLU A 100 3.83 -2.15 -1.47
N ALA A 101 4.74 -1.35 -1.98
CA ALA A 101 5.15 -1.38 -3.38
C ALA A 101 5.80 -2.72 -3.77
N ARG A 102 6.66 -3.27 -2.89
CA ARG A 102 7.29 -4.59 -3.08
C ARG A 102 6.24 -5.70 -3.08
N PHE A 103 5.30 -5.64 -2.14
CA PHE A 103 4.18 -6.57 -2.10
C PHE A 103 3.34 -6.53 -3.39
N LEU A 104 2.88 -5.35 -3.79
CA LEU A 104 2.08 -5.16 -5.01
C LEU A 104 2.83 -5.63 -6.26
N LYS A 105 4.13 -5.35 -6.38
CA LYS A 105 4.95 -5.80 -7.50
C LYS A 105 5.02 -7.32 -7.59
N ARG A 106 5.19 -8.03 -6.47
CA ARG A 106 5.17 -9.50 -6.48
C ARG A 106 3.83 -10.09 -6.87
N GLN A 107 2.73 -9.43 -6.49
CA GLN A 107 1.39 -9.87 -6.92
C GLN A 107 1.20 -9.71 -8.44
N ASP A 108 1.79 -8.67 -9.04
CA ASP A 108 1.79 -8.52 -10.50
C ASP A 108 2.64 -9.59 -11.21
N GLU A 109 3.76 -9.99 -10.61
CA GLU A 109 4.71 -10.99 -11.15
C GLU A 109 4.24 -12.45 -10.97
N GLN A 110 3.32 -12.71 -10.03
CA GLN A 110 2.72 -14.04 -9.78
C GLN A 110 1.25 -14.03 -10.21
N PRO A 111 0.92 -14.11 -11.51
CA PRO A 111 -0.46 -14.04 -11.99
C PRO A 111 -1.34 -15.26 -11.65
N ASN A 112 -0.84 -16.24 -10.87
CA ASN A 112 -1.54 -17.50 -10.58
C ASN A 112 -1.03 -18.13 -9.28
N ASP A 113 -1.74 -17.95 -8.15
CA ASP A 113 -2.19 -19.07 -7.26
C ASP A 113 -3.05 -18.62 -6.03
N SER A 114 -3.84 -17.54 -6.12
CA SER A 114 -4.77 -17.17 -5.02
C SER A 114 -6.11 -16.56 -5.47
N MET A 115 -6.41 -16.59 -6.78
CA MET A 115 -7.74 -16.21 -7.28
C MET A 115 -8.77 -17.35 -7.19
N HIS A 116 -8.73 -18.09 -6.08
CA HIS A 116 -9.92 -18.72 -5.50
C HIS A 116 -9.99 -18.15 -4.09
N LEU A 117 -10.58 -16.97 -3.89
CA LEU A 117 -11.78 -16.87 -3.03
C LEU A 117 -12.42 -15.47 -3.03
N VAL A 118 -12.19 -14.61 -4.03
CA VAL A 118 -12.97 -13.36 -4.15
C VAL A 118 -14.08 -13.55 -5.18
N PRO A 119 -15.35 -13.72 -4.77
CA PRO A 119 -16.45 -13.62 -5.71
C PRO A 119 -16.44 -12.19 -6.26
N LYS A 120 -16.25 -12.08 -7.57
CA LYS A 120 -16.39 -10.83 -8.33
C LYS A 120 -17.81 -10.33 -8.12
N THR A 121 -18.02 -9.42 -7.17
CA THR A 121 -19.29 -8.72 -7.03
C THR A 121 -19.47 -7.87 -8.27
N ARG A 122 -20.38 -8.34 -9.12
CA ARG A 122 -20.89 -7.69 -10.31
C ARG A 122 -21.37 -6.28 -9.94
N GLN A 123 -20.68 -5.24 -10.41
CA GLN A 123 -21.21 -3.88 -10.38
C GLN A 123 -22.48 -3.84 -11.24
N PRO A 124 -23.64 -3.37 -10.74
CA PRO A 124 -24.81 -3.16 -11.58
C PRO A 124 -24.54 -1.99 -12.52
N GLY A 125 -24.59 -2.28 -13.82
CA GLY A 125 -24.42 -1.31 -14.88
C GLY A 125 -25.40 -0.14 -14.73
N LYS A 126 -24.85 1.08 -14.80
CA LYS A 126 -25.64 2.28 -15.06
C LYS A 126 -26.02 2.26 -16.53
N ASN A 127 -27.29 1.96 -16.80
CA ASN A 127 -27.89 2.30 -18.08
C ASN A 127 -28.24 3.79 -18.08
N TYR A 128 -28.08 4.38 -19.25
CA TYR A 128 -28.26 5.77 -19.65
C TYR A 128 -29.53 6.44 -19.11
#